data_AF-A0A9P6N8F4-F1
#
_entry.id   AF-A0A9P6N8F4-F1
#
_cell.length_a   1.000
_cell.length_b   1.000
_cell.length_c   1.000
_cell.angle_alpha   90.00
_cell.angle_beta   90.00
_cell.angle_gamma   90.00
#
_symmetry.space_group_name_H-M   'P 1'
#
loop_
_entity.id
_entity.type
_entity.pdbx_description
1 polymer ?
#
loop_
_entity_poly.entity_id
_entity_poly.type
_entity_poly.pdbx_seq_one_letter_code
_entity_poly.pdbx_strand_id
1 'polypeptide(L)'
;FRAWLVEEKMLNPEIVAVSKMKELFRVDMEDYITITLPHEKFHTLENHEAKMFGQTTTDSTGYDPQANEAALDTQHKRVAKNDGKVYIGRAQLEELRKLKCDQVKALWMKQMGMEVKESMGVRYERD
;
A
#
# COMPACT_ATOMS: atom_id res chain seq x y z
N PHE A 1 9.61 14.18 12.49
CA PHE A 1 10.35 14.60 13.70
C PHE A 1 11.35 15.77 13.62
N ARG A 2 12.64 15.64 13.24
CA ARG A 2 13.59 16.79 13.35
C ARG A 2 13.21 17.98 12.46
N ALA A 3 12.79 17.71 11.22
CA ALA A 3 12.23 18.74 10.33
C ALA A 3 10.94 19.32 10.90
N TRP A 4 10.01 18.47 11.36
CA TRP A 4 8.76 18.87 12.05
C TRP A 4 8.99 19.78 13.26
N LEU A 5 10.00 19.50 14.09
CA LEU A 5 10.37 20.35 15.22
C LEU A 5 10.76 21.77 14.77
N VAL A 6 11.47 21.88 13.65
CA VAL A 6 11.94 23.16 13.10
C VAL A 6 10.83 23.88 12.36
N GLU A 7 10.08 23.18 11.52
CA GLU A 7 9.07 23.74 10.61
C GLU A 7 7.77 24.08 11.34
N GLU A 8 7.28 23.18 12.20
CA GLU A 8 5.97 23.32 12.83
C GLU A 8 6.07 23.84 14.26
N LYS A 9 7.04 23.35 15.03
CA LYS A 9 7.22 23.77 16.43
C LYS A 9 8.23 24.91 16.61
N MET A 10 8.90 25.35 15.53
CA MET A 10 9.95 26.40 15.56
C MET A 10 10.99 26.21 16.67
N LEU A 11 11.30 24.95 16.97
CA LEU A 11 12.17 24.53 18.05
C LEU A 11 13.46 23.94 17.49
N ASN A 12 14.59 24.52 17.88
CA ASN A 12 15.89 24.00 17.48
C ASN A 12 16.15 22.64 18.16
N PRO A 13 16.34 21.55 17.40
CA PRO A 13 16.45 20.20 17.95
C PRO A 13 17.68 20.01 18.85
N GLU A 14 18.69 20.88 18.71
CA GLU A 14 19.94 20.84 19.50
C GLU A 14 19.82 21.53 20.86
N ILE A 15 18.74 22.29 21.12
CA ILE A 15 18.53 23.04 22.37
C ILE A 15 17.52 22.31 23.29
N VAL A 16 16.74 21.38 22.74
CA VAL A 16 15.67 20.68 23.47
C VAL A 16 16.23 19.55 24.33
N ALA A 17 15.88 19.57 25.62
CA ALA A 17 16.22 18.48 26.54
C ALA A 17 15.62 17.14 26.09
N VAL A 18 16.37 16.05 26.28
CA VAL A 18 16.01 14.70 25.82
C VAL A 18 14.63 14.23 26.32
N SER A 19 14.24 14.62 27.54
CA SER A 19 12.93 14.33 28.12
C SER A 19 11.80 14.97 27.32
N LYS A 20 11.92 16.28 27.03
CA LYS A 20 10.95 17.03 26.23
C LYS A 20 10.90 16.54 24.78
N MET A 21 12.04 16.07 24.25
CA MET A 21 12.11 15.48 22.92
C MET A 21 11.29 14.19 22.82
N LYS A 22 11.26 13.35 23.85
CA LYS A 22 10.43 12.12 23.87
C LYS A 22 8.93 12.40 23.92
N GLU A 23 8.52 13.44 24.64
CA GLU A 23 7.11 13.87 24.69
C GLU A 23 6.67 14.41 23.33
N LEU A 24 7.48 15.29 22.72
CA LEU A 24 7.23 15.84 21.39
C LEU A 24 7.21 14.75 20.32
N PHE A 25 8.04 13.70 20.46
CA PHE A 25 8.05 12.57 19.53
C PHE A 25 6.77 11.75 19.59
N ARG A 26 6.15 11.63 20.78
CA ARG A 26 4.85 10.96 20.91
C ARG A 26 3.77 11.70 20.13
N VAL A 27 3.75 13.03 20.22
CA VAL A 27 2.82 13.89 19.49
C VAL A 27 3.07 13.82 17.98
N ASP A 28 4.33 13.90 17.52
CA ASP A 28 4.69 13.74 16.09
C ASP A 28 4.21 12.39 15.53
N MET A 29 4.33 11.32 16.33
CA MET A 29 3.88 9.98 15.92
C MET A 29 2.36 9.86 15.89
N GLU A 30 1.66 10.47 16.85
CA GLU A 30 0.20 10.56 16.84
C GLU A 30 -0.25 11.31 15.59
N ASP A 31 0.26 12.52 15.35
CA ASP A 31 -0.12 13.35 14.20
C ASP A 31 0.22 12.69 12.85
N TYR A 32 1.33 11.94 12.79
CA TYR A 32 1.75 11.17 11.62
C TYR A 32 0.79 10.01 11.31
N ILE A 33 0.35 9.29 12.34
CA ILE A 33 -0.58 8.16 12.18
C ILE A 33 -2.00 8.67 11.91
N THR A 34 -2.43 9.74 12.56
CA THR A 34 -3.77 10.32 12.39
C THR A 34 -3.90 11.16 11.14
N ILE A 35 -2.83 11.36 10.36
CA ILE A 35 -2.89 12.07 9.09
C ILE A 35 -3.42 13.51 9.36
N THR A 36 -2.99 14.11 10.49
CA THR A 36 -3.42 15.45 10.95
C THR A 36 -2.32 16.51 10.80
N LEU A 37 -1.11 16.12 10.40
CA LEU A 37 -0.05 17.08 10.06
C LEU A 37 -0.54 18.02 8.95
N PRO A 38 -0.52 19.36 9.14
CA PRO A 38 -0.94 20.30 8.12
C PRO A 38 0.15 20.44 7.04
N HIS A 39 0.36 19.40 6.23
CA HIS A 39 1.32 19.40 5.12
C HIS A 39 0.61 19.55 3.77
N GLU A 40 1.05 20.51 2.96
CA GLU A 40 0.48 20.88 1.65
C GLU A 40 0.32 19.70 0.69
N LYS A 41 1.21 18.70 0.80
CA LYS A 41 1.22 17.50 -0.04
C LYS A 41 0.15 16.43 0.31
N PHE A 42 -0.43 16.42 1.52
CA PHE A 42 -1.23 15.25 1.95
C PHE A 42 -2.61 15.52 2.56
N HIS A 43 -3.06 16.77 2.70
CA HIS A 43 -4.31 17.02 3.42
C HIS A 43 -5.16 18.10 2.78
N THR A 44 -5.82 17.77 1.67
CA THR A 44 -7.19 18.27 1.49
C THR A 44 -8.12 17.36 2.29
N LEU A 45 -8.04 17.43 3.63
CA LEU A 45 -8.97 16.73 4.54
C LEU A 45 -10.39 17.18 4.25
N GLU A 46 -10.58 18.45 3.90
CA GLU A 46 -11.86 19.00 3.43
C GLU A 46 -12.42 18.25 2.22
N ASN A 47 -11.59 17.85 1.26
CA ASN A 47 -12.03 17.05 0.12
C ASN A 47 -12.34 15.59 0.50
N HIS A 48 -11.68 15.04 1.51
CA HIS A 48 -11.96 13.69 2.00
C HIS A 48 -13.23 13.67 2.87
N GLU A 49 -13.42 14.67 3.72
CA GLU A 49 -14.62 14.88 4.53
C GLU A 49 -15.84 15.17 3.64
N ALA A 50 -15.71 16.00 2.61
CA ALA A 50 -16.77 16.23 1.62
C ALA A 50 -17.18 14.93 0.89
N LYS A 51 -16.20 14.07 0.55
CA LYS A 51 -16.46 12.73 -0.02
C LYS A 51 -17.17 11.80 0.95
N MET A 52 -16.77 11.80 2.23
CA MET A 52 -17.38 10.97 3.28
C MET A 52 -18.80 11.42 3.65
N PHE A 53 -19.09 12.73 3.62
CA PHE A 53 -20.43 13.29 3.83
C PHE A 53 -21.34 13.21 2.59
N GLY A 54 -20.89 12.54 1.52
CA GLY A 54 -21.69 12.31 0.31
C GLY A 54 -21.89 13.55 -0.55
N GLN A 55 -21.14 14.62 -0.31
CA GLN A 55 -21.11 15.77 -1.20
C GLN A 55 -20.12 15.46 -2.32
N THR A 56 -20.63 14.87 -3.40
CA THR A 56 -19.88 14.66 -4.64
C THR A 56 -19.37 16.03 -5.09
N THR A 57 -18.07 16.29 -4.93
CA THR A 57 -17.44 17.39 -5.65
C THR A 57 -17.70 17.13 -7.12
N THR A 58 -18.41 18.04 -7.76
CA THR A 58 -18.61 18.03 -9.20
C THR A 58 -17.27 18.36 -9.85
N ASP A 59 -16.32 17.44 -9.78
CA ASP A 59 -15.13 17.49 -10.61
C ASP A 59 -15.66 17.42 -12.04
N SER A 60 -15.52 18.53 -12.77
CA SER A 60 -16.04 18.75 -14.12
C SER A 60 -15.36 17.87 -15.18
N THR A 61 -14.46 16.99 -14.77
CA THR A 61 -13.88 15.93 -15.58
C THR A 61 -14.84 14.74 -15.61
N GLY A 62 -15.66 14.67 -16.65
CA GLY A 62 -16.43 13.48 -16.96
C GLY A 62 -15.52 12.25 -16.97
N TYR A 63 -15.97 11.17 -16.34
CA TYR A 63 -15.28 9.88 -16.33
C TYR A 63 -15.08 9.42 -17.78
N ASP A 64 -13.82 9.25 -18.20
CA ASP A 64 -13.46 8.68 -19.50
C ASP A 64 -13.03 7.22 -19.33
N PRO A 65 -13.87 6.24 -19.73
CA PRO A 65 -13.53 4.83 -19.65
C PRO A 65 -12.29 4.47 -20.48
N GLN A 66 -12.05 5.16 -21.59
CA GLN A 66 -10.95 4.83 -22.50
C GLN A 66 -9.59 5.19 -21.90
N ALA A 67 -9.51 6.31 -21.17
CA ALA A 67 -8.31 6.69 -20.44
C ALA A 67 -7.94 5.66 -19.36
N ASN A 68 -8.94 5.05 -18.72
CA ASN A 68 -8.73 4.03 -17.71
C ASN A 68 -8.25 2.70 -18.30
N GLU A 69 -8.86 2.26 -19.41
CA GLU A 69 -8.39 1.07 -20.16
C GLU A 69 -6.94 1.24 -20.62
N ALA A 70 -6.60 2.43 -21.15
CA ALA A 70 -5.23 2.74 -21.56
C ALA A 70 -4.24 2.74 -20.38
N ALA A 71 -4.65 3.28 -19.22
CA ALA A 71 -3.83 3.26 -18.01
C ALA A 71 -3.54 1.83 -17.54
N LEU A 72 -4.55 0.96 -17.54
CA LEU A 72 -4.43 -0.45 -17.18
C LEU A 72 -3.49 -1.20 -18.14
N ASP A 73 -3.61 -0.95 -19.44
CA ASP A 73 -2.70 -1.48 -20.46
C ASP A 73 -1.24 -1.02 -20.25
N THR A 74 -1.03 0.25 -19.88
CA THR A 74 0.33 0.75 -19.59
C THR A 74 0.93 0.10 -18.35
N GLN A 75 0.12 -0.19 -17.34
CA GLN A 75 0.55 -0.88 -16.13
C GLN A 75 0.97 -2.31 -16.44
N HIS A 76 0.20 -3.05 -17.24
CA HIS A 76 0.56 -4.39 -17.71
C HIS A 76 1.87 -4.40 -18.51
N LYS A 77 2.09 -3.38 -19.37
CA LYS A 77 3.35 -3.23 -20.13
C LYS A 77 4.56 -2.92 -19.25
N ARG A 78 4.38 -2.19 -18.14
CA ARG A 78 5.48 -1.91 -17.18
C ARG A 78 5.90 -3.16 -16.42
N VAL A 79 4.95 -4.01 -16.04
CA VAL A 79 5.25 -5.31 -15.39
C VAL A 79 6.03 -6.22 -16.33
N ALA A 80 5.73 -6.19 -17.64
CA ALA A 80 6.45 -6.97 -18.65
C ALA A 80 7.89 -6.48 -18.93
N LYS A 81 8.25 -5.24 -18.55
CA LYS A 81 9.56 -4.63 -18.86
C LYS A 81 10.66 -4.91 -17.83
N ASN A 82 10.35 -5.61 -16.74
CA ASN A 82 11.36 -6.08 -15.78
C ASN A 82 12.10 -7.32 -16.34
N ASP A 83 12.79 -7.16 -17.46
CA ASP A 83 13.71 -8.14 -18.06
C ASP A 83 15.09 -8.13 -17.37
N GLY A 84 15.09 -8.07 -16.04
CA GLY A 84 16.27 -8.49 -15.28
C GLY A 84 16.30 -10.02 -15.30
N LYS A 85 16.99 -10.62 -16.29
CA LYS A 85 17.22 -12.07 -16.47
C LYS A 85 16.39 -12.94 -15.51
N VAL A 86 15.11 -13.12 -15.82
CA VAL A 86 14.24 -13.97 -15.01
C VAL A 86 14.71 -15.41 -15.24
N TYR A 87 15.47 -15.96 -14.30
CA TYR A 87 15.99 -17.34 -14.30
C TYR A 87 14.90 -18.42 -14.17
N ILE A 88 13.64 -18.11 -14.50
CA ILE A 88 12.51 -19.01 -14.31
C ILE A 88 12.11 -19.58 -15.68
N GLY A 89 12.42 -20.85 -15.89
CA GLY A 89 12.02 -21.57 -17.11
C GLY A 89 10.51 -21.76 -17.20
N ARG A 90 9.98 -21.96 -18.41
CA ARG A 90 8.53 -22.19 -18.67
C ARG A 90 7.91 -23.25 -17.75
N ALA A 91 8.63 -24.35 -17.50
CA ALA A 91 8.17 -25.42 -16.61
C ALA A 91 7.95 -24.94 -15.16
N GLN A 92 8.82 -24.06 -14.66
CA GLN A 92 8.70 -23.49 -13.32
C GLN A 92 7.57 -22.45 -13.24
N LEU A 93 7.27 -21.74 -14.34
CA LEU A 93 6.10 -20.84 -14.40
C LEU A 93 4.79 -21.62 -14.36
N GLU A 94 4.71 -22.75 -15.07
CA GLU A 94 3.52 -23.62 -15.03
C GLU A 94 3.32 -24.25 -13.63
N GLU A 95 4.41 -24.62 -12.95
CA GLU A 95 4.38 -25.07 -11.56
C GLU A 95 3.87 -23.96 -10.62
N LEU A 96 4.39 -22.74 -10.76
CA LEU A 96 3.92 -21.57 -9.99
C LEU A 96 2.43 -21.29 -10.22
N ARG A 97 1.96 -21.42 -11.46
CA ARG A 97 0.54 -21.25 -11.79
C ARG A 97 -0.33 -22.30 -11.08
N LYS A 98 0.09 -23.56 -11.08
CA LYS A 98 -0.61 -24.64 -10.39
C LYS A 98 -0.66 -24.39 -8.88
N LEU A 99 0.47 -24.00 -8.28
CA LEU A 99 0.54 -23.69 -6.84
C LEU A 99 -0.40 -22.56 -6.44
N LYS A 100 -0.47 -21.48 -7.21
CA LYS A 100 -1.44 -20.40 -6.96
C LYS A 100 -2.88 -20.89 -7.02
N CYS A 101 -3.22 -21.71 -8.01
CA CYS A 101 -4.55 -22.31 -8.09
C CYS A 101 -4.86 -23.18 -6.88
N ASP A 102 -3.89 -23.94 -6.38
CA ASP A 102 -4.06 -24.80 -5.22
C ASP A 102 -4.17 -24.01 -3.91
N GLN A 103 -3.48 -22.88 -3.77
CA GLN A 103 -3.68 -21.95 -2.64
C GLN A 103 -5.08 -21.36 -2.61
N VAL A 104 -5.60 -20.94 -3.76
CA VAL A 104 -6.96 -20.39 -3.86
C VAL A 104 -7.98 -21.46 -3.48
N LYS A 105 -7.82 -22.68 -3.99
CA LYS A 105 -8.69 -23.81 -3.60
C LYS A 105 -8.61 -24.12 -2.11
N ALA A 106 -7.41 -24.16 -1.55
CA ALA A 106 -7.19 -24.36 -0.12
C ALA A 106 -7.91 -23.28 0.71
N LEU A 107 -7.83 -22.02 0.29
CA LEU A 107 -8.52 -20.93 0.98
C LEU A 107 -10.04 -21.07 0.91
N TRP A 108 -10.57 -21.39 -0.28
CA TRP A 108 -11.99 -21.69 -0.46
C TRP A 108 -12.45 -22.88 0.41
N MET A 109 -11.65 -23.94 0.47
CA MET A 109 -11.96 -25.12 1.28
C MET A 109 -11.95 -24.79 2.78
N LYS A 110 -10.98 -24.00 3.26
CA LYS A 110 -10.96 -23.50 4.65
C LYS A 110 -12.18 -22.65 4.97
N GLN A 111 -12.58 -21.77 4.06
CA GLN A 111 -13.78 -20.95 4.21
C GLN A 111 -15.06 -21.80 4.29
N MET A 112 -15.10 -22.91 3.56
CA MET A 112 -16.21 -23.87 3.59
C MET A 112 -16.11 -24.87 4.75
N GLY A 113 -15.16 -24.71 5.68
CA GLY A 113 -14.98 -25.59 6.84
C GLY A 113 -14.46 -27.00 6.50
N MET A 114 -13.92 -27.21 5.29
CA MET A 114 -13.32 -28.48 4.90
C MET A 114 -11.87 -28.57 5.37
N GLU A 115 -11.43 -29.78 5.74
CA GLU A 115 -10.05 -30.03 6.15
C GLU A 115 -9.10 -29.93 4.93
N VAL A 116 -8.11 -29.05 5.03
CA VAL A 116 -7.14 -28.81 3.96
C VAL A 116 -5.78 -29.35 4.38
N LYS A 117 -5.20 -30.22 3.54
CA LYS A 117 -3.85 -30.75 3.73
C LYS A 117 -2.83 -29.61 3.77
N GLU A 118 -1.97 -29.61 4.79
CA GLU A 118 -0.95 -28.57 5.02
C GLU A 118 0.03 -28.39 3.86
N SER A 119 0.24 -29.43 3.05
CA SER A 119 1.11 -29.40 1.87
C SER A 119 0.49 -28.74 0.63
N MET A 120 -0.78 -28.32 0.67
CA MET A 120 -1.47 -27.75 -0.50
C MET A 120 -1.08 -26.28 -0.72
N GLY A 121 -0.55 -25.97 -1.90
CA GLY A 121 -0.16 -24.60 -2.26
C GLY A 121 1.18 -24.15 -1.68
N VAL A 122 1.98 -25.06 -1.12
CA VAL A 122 3.33 -24.78 -0.62
C VAL A 122 4.37 -25.28 -1.61
N ARG A 123 5.32 -24.41 -1.94
CA ARG A 123 6.47 -24.76 -2.77
C ARG A 123 7.58 -25.21 -1.82
N TYR A 124 7.66 -26.51 -1.54
CA TYR A 124 8.78 -27.03 -0.76
C TYR A 124 10.07 -26.73 -1.50
N GLU A 125 11.05 -26.13 -0.81
CA GLU A 125 12.43 -26.09 -1.26
C GLU A 125 12.88 -27.53 -1.45
N ARG A 126 13.23 -27.87 -2.69
CA ARG A 126 13.82 -29.16 -3.04
C ARG A 126 15.23 -29.13 -2.46
N ASP A 127 15.58 -30.11 -1.63
CA ASP A 127 16.97 -30.38 -1.21
C ASP A 127 17.94 -30.44 -2.41
#